data_AF-A0A3C0MAY1-F1
#
_entry.id   AF-A0A3C0MAY1-F1
#
_cell.length_a   1.000
_cell.length_b   1.000
_cell.length_c   1.000
_cell.angle_alpha   90.00
_cell.angle_beta   90.00
_cell.angle_gamma   90.00
#
_symmetry.space_group_name_H-M   'P 1'
#
loop_
_entity.id
_entity.type
_entity.pdbx_description
1 polymer ?
#
loop_
_entity_poly.entity_id
_entity_poly.type
_entity_poly.pdbx_seq_one_letter_code
_entity_poly.pdbx_strand_id
1 'polypeptide(L)'
;MTGTPREVWFVRTNHVGGLSPVSAKGWYVVLAFLAAMAVTALLAAWLTETADPPWLGFVVFAAGVAGCGGIYLLVATAHADWSQTLSEYRAKQKGQENP
;
A
#
# COMPACT_ATOMS: atom_id res chain seq x y z
N MET A 1 -30.08 -10.52 1.52
CA MET A 1 -28.64 -10.37 1.84
C MET A 1 -28.26 -8.92 1.62
N THR A 2 -28.39 -8.07 2.63
CA THR A 2 -28.00 -6.65 2.59
C THR A 2 -26.52 -6.53 2.95
N GLY A 3 -25.65 -6.94 2.04
CA GLY A 3 -24.23 -6.64 2.17
C GLY A 3 -24.05 -5.17 1.81
N THR A 4 -23.66 -4.33 2.77
CA THR A 4 -23.14 -2.98 2.48
C THR A 4 -22.10 -3.11 1.36
N PRO A 5 -22.20 -2.33 0.27
CA PRO A 5 -21.23 -2.41 -0.81
C PRO A 5 -19.83 -2.25 -0.22
N ARG A 6 -18.97 -3.24 -0.46
CA ARG A 6 -17.60 -3.24 0.05
C ARG A 6 -16.92 -2.00 -0.52
N GLU A 7 -16.51 -1.11 0.36
CA GLU A 7 -15.86 0.14 -0.04
C GLU A 7 -14.56 -0.20 -0.78
N VAL A 8 -14.47 0.21 -2.04
CA VAL A 8 -13.32 -0.07 -2.90
C VAL A 8 -12.21 0.90 -2.56
N TRP A 9 -11.07 0.39 -2.10
CA TRP A 9 -9.93 1.24 -1.75
C TRP A 9 -8.87 1.26 -2.83
N PHE A 10 -8.71 0.12 -3.52
CA PHE A 10 -7.74 -0.07 -4.58
C PHE A 10 -8.43 -0.63 -5.82
N VAL A 11 -7.89 -0.29 -7.00
CA VAL A 11 -8.27 -0.91 -8.28
C VAL A 11 -7.02 -1.40 -8.98
N ARG A 12 -7.19 -2.34 -9.93
CA ARG A 12 -6.08 -2.78 -10.76
C ARG A 12 -5.53 -1.64 -11.59
N THR A 13 -4.21 -1.52 -11.66
CA THR A 13 -3.57 -0.64 -12.64
C THR A 13 -3.80 -1.17 -14.06
N ASN A 14 -3.68 -0.29 -15.05
CA ASN A 14 -3.80 -0.65 -16.47
C ASN A 14 -2.60 -1.49 -16.98
N HIS A 15 -1.57 -1.63 -16.16
CA HIS A 15 -0.36 -2.41 -16.44
C HIS A 15 -0.35 -3.68 -15.58
N VAL A 16 0.41 -4.68 -16.01
CA VAL A 16 0.43 -6.00 -15.36
C VAL A 16 0.91 -5.87 -13.90
N GLY A 17 0.08 -6.33 -12.95
CA GLY A 17 0.49 -6.65 -11.58
C GLY A 17 0.38 -5.55 -10.53
N GLY A 18 -0.17 -4.37 -10.84
CA GLY A 18 -0.26 -3.26 -9.87
C GLY A 18 -1.67 -3.03 -9.29
N LEU A 19 -1.71 -2.51 -8.06
CA LEU A 19 -2.90 -1.94 -7.43
C LEU A 19 -2.70 -0.44 -7.23
N SER A 20 -3.71 0.36 -7.55
CA SER A 20 -3.69 1.82 -7.40
C SER A 20 -4.74 2.26 -6.39
N PRO A 21 -4.40 3.13 -5.42
CA PRO A 21 -5.38 3.68 -4.49
C PRO A 21 -6.38 4.60 -5.22
N VAL A 22 -7.67 4.40 -4.96
CA VAL A 22 -8.77 5.20 -5.56
C VAL A 22 -9.65 5.88 -4.53
N SER A 23 -9.43 5.62 -3.25
CA SER A 23 -10.13 6.25 -2.14
C SER A 23 -9.15 6.93 -1.18
N ALA A 24 -9.66 7.83 -0.33
CA ALA A 24 -8.87 8.41 0.76
C ALA A 24 -8.28 7.32 1.67
N LYS A 25 -9.03 6.24 1.95
CA LYS A 25 -8.57 5.09 2.74
C LYS A 25 -7.42 4.35 2.06
N GLY A 26 -7.50 4.15 0.75
CA GLY A 26 -6.39 3.58 -0.03
C GLY A 26 -5.13 4.43 0.06
N TRP A 27 -5.27 5.77 0.00
CA TRP A 27 -4.14 6.69 0.18
C TRP A 27 -3.58 6.68 1.60
N TYR A 28 -4.41 6.59 2.64
CA TYR A 28 -3.93 6.44 4.01
C TYR A 28 -3.10 5.18 4.20
N VAL A 29 -3.47 4.07 3.57
CA VAL A 29 -2.66 2.83 3.59
C VAL A 29 -1.31 3.03 2.91
N VAL A 30 -1.27 3.73 1.77
CA VAL A 30 0.00 4.06 1.08
C VAL A 30 0.88 4.96 1.95
N LEU A 31 0.31 6.00 2.55
CA LEU A 31 1.04 6.93 3.42
C LEU A 31 1.54 6.22 4.69
N ALA A 32 0.74 5.34 5.28
CA ALA A 32 1.14 4.53 6.43
C ALA A 32 2.30 3.59 6.07
N PHE A 33 2.26 2.97 4.89
CA PHE A 33 3.37 2.16 4.37
C PHE A 33 4.65 2.99 4.21
N LEU A 34 4.57 4.17 3.58
CA LEU A 34 5.73 5.05 3.41
C LEU A 34 6.30 5.54 4.75
N ALA A 35 5.43 5.88 5.71
CA ALA A 35 5.85 6.25 7.05
C ALA A 35 6.56 5.10 7.77
N ALA A 36 6.02 3.87 7.68
CA ALA A 36 6.63 2.69 8.28
C ALA A 36 7.99 2.35 7.64
N MET A 37 8.12 2.52 6.33
CA MET A 37 9.40 2.38 5.61
C MET A 37 10.43 3.40 6.08
N ALA A 38 10.02 4.67 6.27
CA ALA A 38 10.91 5.71 6.79
C ALA A 38 11.38 5.40 8.21
N VAL A 39 10.48 4.97 9.10
CA VAL A 39 10.82 4.55 10.48
C VAL A 39 11.77 3.36 10.46
N THR A 40 11.50 2.36 9.61
CA THR A 40 12.37 1.18 9.45
C THR A 40 13.78 1.59 8.99
N ALA A 41 13.89 2.49 8.02
CA ALA A 41 15.17 2.99 7.52
C ALA A 41 15.96 3.75 8.59
N LEU A 42 15.29 4.63 9.35
CA LEU A 42 15.91 5.39 10.44
C LEU A 42 16.39 4.47 11.57
N LEU A 43 15.56 3.49 11.97
CA LEU A 43 15.92 2.52 13.00
C LEU A 43 17.10 1.66 12.58
N ALA A 44 17.10 1.19 11.33
CA ALA A 44 18.21 0.42 10.78
C ALA A 44 19.51 1.24 10.72
N ALA A 45 19.44 2.48 10.24
CA ALA A 45 20.60 3.39 10.22
C ALA A 45 21.15 3.62 11.62
N TRP A 46 20.28 3.88 12.59
CA TRP A 46 20.69 4.04 14.00
C TRP A 46 21.33 2.78 14.57
N LEU A 47 20.78 1.59 14.30
CA LEU A 47 21.34 0.32 14.76
C LEU A 47 22.68 -0.01 14.11
N THR A 48 22.87 0.31 12.83
CA THR A 48 24.17 0.10 12.17
C THR A 48 25.30 0.90 12.85
N GLU A 49 24.99 2.08 13.36
CA GLU A 49 25.97 2.97 14.03
C GLU A 49 26.16 2.63 15.52
N THR A 50 25.17 2.04 16.18
CA THR A 50 25.15 1.89 17.65
C THR A 50 25.18 0.46 18.17
N ALA A 51 24.78 -0.52 17.35
CA ALA A 51 24.75 -1.92 17.75
C ALA A 51 26.06 -2.62 17.38
N ASP A 52 26.55 -3.45 18.30
CA ASP A 52 27.59 -4.43 18.00
C ASP A 52 26.94 -5.82 18.15
N PRO A 53 26.79 -6.59 17.06
CA PRO A 53 27.42 -6.39 15.75
C PRO A 53 26.63 -5.46 14.79
N PRO A 54 27.34 -4.67 13.95
CA PRO A 54 26.72 -3.67 13.07
C PRO A 54 25.84 -4.27 11.97
N TRP A 55 25.97 -5.58 11.70
CA TRP A 55 25.11 -6.26 10.73
C TRP A 55 23.64 -6.34 11.17
N LEU A 56 23.36 -6.14 12.46
CA LEU A 56 22.01 -6.14 13.01
C LEU A 56 21.12 -5.10 12.32
N GLY A 57 21.66 -3.93 11.97
CA GLY A 57 20.93 -2.88 11.25
C GLY A 57 20.42 -3.35 9.89
N PHE A 58 21.23 -4.09 9.12
CA PHE A 58 20.80 -4.65 7.82
C PHE A 58 19.71 -5.70 7.97
N VAL A 59 19.78 -6.53 9.01
CA VAL A 59 18.75 -7.55 9.28
C VAL A 59 17.43 -6.91 9.67
N VAL A 60 17.46 -5.88 10.54
CA VAL A 60 16.27 -5.11 10.91
C VAL A 60 15.69 -4.39 9.70
N PHE A 61 16.53 -3.81 8.83
CA PHE A 61 16.06 -3.20 7.59
C PHE A 61 15.36 -4.21 6.69
N ALA A 62 16.00 -5.34 6.39
CA ALA A 62 15.44 -6.37 5.53
C ALA A 62 14.11 -6.92 6.07
N ALA A 63 14.06 -7.21 7.37
CA ALA A 63 12.85 -7.68 8.04
C ALA A 63 11.73 -6.62 8.02
N GLY A 64 12.07 -5.35 8.28
CA GLY A 64 11.10 -4.26 8.28
C GLY A 64 10.55 -3.95 6.90
N VAL A 65 11.38 -3.95 5.85
CA VAL A 65 10.92 -3.79 4.46
C VAL A 65 10.00 -4.93 4.04
N ALA A 66 10.38 -6.18 4.33
CA ALA A 66 9.56 -7.35 4.02
C ALA A 66 8.23 -7.32 4.78
N GLY A 67 8.24 -6.96 6.08
CA GLY A 67 7.04 -6.85 6.91
C GLY A 67 6.11 -5.73 6.45
N CYS A 68 6.63 -4.53 6.21
CA CYS A 68 5.85 -3.39 5.72
C CYS A 68 5.24 -3.70 4.35
N GLY A 69 6.04 -4.25 3.42
CA GLY A 69 5.58 -4.64 2.09
C GLY A 69 4.52 -5.73 2.13
N GLY A 70 4.71 -6.75 2.98
CA GLY A 70 3.75 -7.83 3.18
C GLY A 70 2.41 -7.33 3.72
N ILE A 71 2.42 -6.49 4.76
CA ILE A 71 1.19 -5.90 5.33
C ILE A 71 0.51 -5.01 4.30
N TYR A 72 1.26 -4.17 3.60
CA TYR A 72 0.73 -3.31 2.54
C TYR A 72 0.00 -4.14 1.46
N LEU A 73 0.62 -5.21 0.97
CA LEU A 73 0.03 -6.09 -0.03
C LEU A 73 -1.21 -6.80 0.50
N LEU A 74 -1.20 -7.30 1.74
CA LEU A 74 -2.36 -7.95 2.35
C LEU A 74 -3.56 -6.99 2.45
N VAL A 75 -3.33 -5.75 2.91
CA VAL A 75 -4.40 -4.75 3.04
C VAL A 75 -4.89 -4.30 1.67
N ALA A 76 -3.98 -4.05 0.73
CA ALA A 76 -4.31 -3.60 -0.62
C ALA A 76 -5.11 -4.67 -1.38
N THR A 77 -4.69 -5.93 -1.33
CA THR A 77 -5.38 -7.04 -2.01
C THR A 77 -6.74 -7.35 -1.38
N ALA A 78 -6.88 -7.20 -0.05
CA ALA A 78 -8.15 -7.39 0.64
C ALA A 78 -9.20 -6.32 0.26
N HIS A 79 -8.78 -5.10 -0.06
CA HIS A 79 -9.69 -3.99 -0.41
C HIS A 79 -9.60 -3.59 -1.90
N ALA A 80 -9.04 -4.47 -2.72
CA ALA A 80 -8.94 -4.28 -4.16
C ALA A 80 -10.22 -4.75 -4.86
N ASP A 81 -10.72 -3.91 -5.77
CA ASP A 81 -11.63 -4.35 -6.82
C ASP A 81 -10.81 -4.88 -7.99
N TRP A 82 -10.91 -6.19 -8.21
CA TRP A 82 -10.23 -6.90 -9.29
C TRP A 82 -11.02 -6.90 -10.60
N SER A 83 -12.28 -6.47 -10.58
CA SER A 83 -13.18 -6.47 -11.73
C SER A 83 -12.97 -5.29 -12.67
N GLN A 84 -12.39 -4.19 -12.18
CA GLN A 84 -12.20 -2.95 -12.94
C GLN A 84 -10.74 -2.51 -12.99
N THR A 85 -10.36 -1.92 -14.11
CA THR A 85 -9.07 -1.24 -14.27
C THR A 85 -9.17 0.23 -13.85
N LEU A 86 -8.04 0.85 -13.53
CA LEU A 86 -7.97 2.27 -13.16
C LEU A 86 -8.55 3.20 -14.25
N SER A 87 -8.34 2.88 -15.53
CA SER A 87 -8.97 3.64 -16.62
C SER A 87 -10.49 3.53 -16.61
N GLU A 88 -11.04 2.34 -16.38
CA GLU A 88 -12.49 2.12 -16.33
C GLU A 88 -13.11 2.83 -15.12
N TYR A 89 -12.44 2.74 -13.96
CA TYR A 89 -12.88 3.41 -12.74
C TYR A 89 -12.95 4.94 -12.93
N ARG A 90 -11.90 5.54 -13.51
CA ARG A 90 -11.87 6.98 -13.79
C ARG A 90 -12.87 7.40 -14.86
N ALA A 91 -13.07 6.58 -15.89
CA ALA A 91 -14.06 6.85 -16.93
C ALA A 91 -15.49 6.86 -16.37
N LYS A 92 -15.82 5.94 -15.46
CA LYS A 92 -17.11 5.93 -14.75
C LYS A 92 -17.33 7.16 -13.88
N GLN A 93 -16.32 7.58 -13.11
CA GLN A 93 -16.44 8.80 -12.29
C GLN A 93 -16.68 10.04 -13.17
N LYS A 94 -15.91 10.19 -14.26
CA LYS A 94 -16.05 11.34 -15.17
C LYS A 94 -17.40 11.38 -15.89
N GLY A 95 -17.99 10.22 -16.20
CA GLY A 95 -19.32 10.12 -16.79
C GLY A 95 -20.47 10.46 -15.83
N GLN A 96 -20.24 10.39 -14.51
CA GLN A 96 -21.22 10.79 -13.50
C GLN A 96 -21.15 12.27 -13.13
N GLU A 97 -20.01 12.93 -13.33
CA GLU A 97 -19.82 14.36 -13.09
C GLU A 97 -20.38 15.26 -14.21
N ASN A 98 -20.85 14.68 -15.32
CA ASN A 98 -21.34 15.43 -16.48
C ASN A 98 -22.82 15.11 -16.82
N PRO A 99 -23.78 15.39 -15.91
CA PRO A 99 -25.21 15.35 -16.22
C PRO A 99 -25.68 16.52 -17.10
#